data_AF-A0AAJ6QV18-F1
#
_entry.id   AF-A0AAJ6QV18-F1
#
_cell.length_a   1.000
_cell.length_b   1.000
_cell.length_c   1.000
_cell.angle_alpha   90.00
_cell.angle_beta   90.00
_cell.angle_gamma   90.00
#
_symmetry.space_group_name_H-M   'P 1'
#
loop_
_entity.id
_entity.type
_entity.pdbx_description
1 polymer ?
#
loop_
_entity_poly.entity_id
_entity_poly.type
_entity_poly.pdbx_seq_one_letter_code
_entity_poly.pdbx_strand_id
1 'polypeptide(L)'
;MNQDFDNESDAMSRRGCRERRRMKEKRGNDLSRVDPSGADRPDSGIGSGKGSPEKHDDDLILDGASESDLFSHPLEYAWSFWVNDSTKDWKKALSHVCDFSTIEEFWALFFNLCGPSDSRRLNFNVFKKGVRPEWEDEANGKAGRWNITTLLPEGELCDLVWEELCLLLIGGKTLGSLTANVNGVYLSRKSSCIRASVWMNTKNKREVLAIGRKIQETLLDHVGQHFQLEFVLHKAQKNTRKILFRIE
;
A
#
# COMPACT_ATOMS: atom_id res chain seq x y z
N MET A 1 -7.71 37.89 11.41
CA MET A 1 -6.94 37.70 10.16
C MET A 1 -6.43 36.27 9.93
N ASN A 2 -6.64 35.32 10.87
CA ASN A 2 -6.14 33.94 10.71
C ASN A 2 -7.22 32.88 10.38
N GLN A 3 -8.50 33.23 10.28
CA GLN A 3 -9.55 32.24 9.99
C GLN A 3 -9.78 32.02 8.48
N ASP A 4 -9.46 33.01 7.65
CA ASP A 4 -9.71 32.92 6.21
C ASP A 4 -8.66 32.07 5.47
N PHE A 5 -7.40 32.08 5.94
CA PHE A 5 -6.33 31.23 5.39
C PHE A 5 -6.54 29.74 5.68
N ASP A 6 -7.06 29.40 6.86
CA ASP A 6 -7.34 28.01 7.24
C ASP A 6 -8.50 27.42 6.42
N ASN A 7 -9.53 28.23 6.13
CA ASN A 7 -10.67 27.82 5.30
C ASN A 7 -10.30 27.62 3.82
N GLU A 8 -9.38 28.43 3.29
CA GLU A 8 -8.94 28.32 1.90
C GLU A 8 -8.01 27.12 1.67
N SER A 9 -7.18 26.79 2.67
CA SER A 9 -6.38 25.56 2.70
C SER A 9 -7.25 24.30 2.75
N ASP A 10 -8.28 24.30 3.60
CA ASP A 10 -9.27 23.21 3.68
C ASP A 10 -10.08 23.06 2.39
N ALA A 11 -10.47 24.16 1.75
CA ALA A 11 -11.19 24.14 0.47
C ALA A 11 -10.32 23.67 -0.71
N MET A 12 -9.01 23.97 -0.70
CA MET A 12 -8.05 23.44 -1.67
C MET A 12 -7.77 21.96 -1.44
N SER A 13 -7.67 21.50 -0.18
CA SER A 13 -7.53 20.07 0.14
C SER A 13 -8.76 19.26 -0.28
N ARG A 14 -9.97 19.78 -0.06
CA ARG A 14 -11.23 19.14 -0.53
C ARG A 14 -11.35 19.11 -2.05
N ARG A 15 -10.82 20.12 -2.76
CA ARG A 15 -10.74 20.12 -4.24
C ARG A 15 -9.71 19.10 -4.73
N GLY A 16 -8.54 19.04 -4.12
CA GLY A 16 -7.51 18.03 -4.40
C GLY A 16 -8.03 16.60 -4.22
N CYS A 17 -8.75 16.33 -3.13
CA CYS A 17 -9.38 15.03 -2.89
C CYS A 17 -10.41 14.65 -3.97
N ARG A 18 -11.23 15.62 -4.45
CA ARG A 18 -12.23 15.40 -5.53
C ARG A 18 -11.58 15.18 -6.90
N GLU A 19 -10.53 15.94 -7.22
CA GLU A 19 -9.77 15.81 -8.48
C GLU A 19 -9.06 14.45 -8.53
N ARG A 20 -8.46 14.04 -7.40
CA ARG A 20 -7.77 12.75 -7.28
C ARG A 20 -8.73 11.57 -7.39
N ARG A 21 -9.93 11.68 -6.83
CA ARG A 21 -11.00 10.70 -7.03
C ARG A 21 -11.32 10.51 -8.52
N ARG A 22 -11.43 11.60 -9.28
CA ARG A 22 -11.64 11.55 -10.74
C ARG A 22 -10.48 10.93 -11.51
N MET A 23 -9.24 11.23 -11.13
CA MET A 23 -8.05 10.66 -11.79
C MET A 23 -7.91 9.16 -11.51
N LYS A 24 -8.18 8.73 -10.27
CA LYS A 24 -8.13 7.33 -9.88
C LYS A 24 -9.32 6.51 -10.44
N GLU A 25 -10.51 7.10 -10.53
CA GLU A 25 -11.66 6.48 -11.25
C GLU A 25 -11.33 6.23 -12.72
N LYS A 26 -10.57 7.14 -13.38
CA LYS A 26 -10.09 6.91 -14.76
C LYS A 26 -9.09 5.75 -14.86
N ARG A 27 -8.15 5.63 -13.91
CA ARG A 27 -7.15 4.53 -13.88
C ARG A 27 -7.81 3.18 -13.57
N GLY A 28 -8.79 3.15 -12.65
CA GLY A 28 -9.57 1.95 -12.32
C GLY A 28 -10.41 1.43 -13.49
N ASN A 29 -11.04 2.32 -14.26
CA ASN A 29 -11.80 1.95 -15.47
C ASN A 29 -10.92 1.44 -16.62
N ASP A 30 -9.62 1.71 -16.60
CA ASP A 30 -8.66 1.23 -17.61
C ASP A 30 -8.22 -0.21 -17.29
N LEU A 31 -8.04 -0.54 -16.01
CA LEU A 31 -7.75 -1.90 -15.55
C LEU A 31 -8.92 -2.88 -15.78
N SER A 32 -10.17 -2.39 -15.76
CA SER A 32 -11.36 -3.21 -16.11
C SER A 32 -11.52 -3.47 -17.62
N ARG A 33 -10.65 -2.91 -18.48
CA ARG A 33 -10.67 -3.12 -19.94
C ARG A 33 -9.69 -4.18 -20.44
N VAL A 34 -8.95 -4.83 -19.54
CA VAL A 34 -8.04 -5.91 -19.93
C VAL A 34 -8.86 -7.19 -20.13
N ASP A 35 -9.20 -7.48 -21.39
CA ASP A 35 -9.86 -8.70 -21.82
C ASP A 35 -9.00 -9.93 -21.46
N PRO A 36 -9.54 -10.98 -20.81
CA PRO A 36 -8.76 -12.16 -20.41
C PRO A 36 -8.48 -13.13 -21.56
N SER A 37 -8.81 -12.80 -22.81
CA SER A 37 -8.67 -13.70 -23.96
C SER A 37 -7.39 -13.42 -24.76
N GLY A 38 -6.27 -13.98 -24.30
CA GLY A 38 -4.99 -13.96 -25.01
C GLY A 38 -4.24 -15.27 -24.82
N ALA A 39 -4.86 -16.39 -25.18
CA ALA A 39 -4.20 -17.69 -25.23
C ALA A 39 -4.40 -18.31 -26.61
N ASP A 40 -3.33 -18.29 -27.41
CA ASP A 40 -3.21 -19.03 -28.66
C ASP A 40 -3.45 -20.54 -28.41
N ARG A 41 -4.35 -21.14 -29.19
CA ARG A 41 -4.40 -22.59 -29.40
C ARG A 41 -4.49 -22.89 -30.90
N PRO A 42 -3.79 -23.92 -31.39
CA PRO A 42 -3.82 -24.29 -32.80
C PRO A 42 -5.06 -25.14 -33.14
N ASP A 43 -5.41 -25.02 -34.42
CA ASP A 43 -6.53 -25.59 -35.17
C ASP A 43 -6.53 -27.14 -35.23
N SER A 44 -7.71 -27.75 -35.07
CA SER A 44 -8.15 -28.92 -35.86
C SER A 44 -9.62 -29.29 -35.61
N GLY A 45 -10.48 -29.00 -36.60
CA GLY A 45 -11.30 -29.99 -37.31
C GLY A 45 -12.43 -30.79 -36.63
N ILE A 46 -13.67 -30.44 -37.02
CA ILE A 46 -14.82 -31.28 -37.44
C ILE A 46 -15.63 -32.05 -36.36
N GLY A 47 -16.94 -31.77 -36.31
CA GLY A 47 -17.96 -32.74 -35.87
C GLY A 47 -19.30 -32.15 -35.38
N SER A 48 -20.32 -32.14 -36.25
CA SER A 48 -21.71 -31.74 -35.97
C SER A 48 -22.43 -32.67 -34.98
N GLY A 49 -23.20 -32.11 -34.04
CA GLY A 49 -24.15 -32.86 -33.21
C GLY A 49 -25.09 -31.94 -32.42
N LYS A 50 -26.39 -32.01 -32.73
CA LYS A 50 -27.49 -31.29 -32.05
C LYS A 50 -27.77 -31.92 -30.68
N GLY A 51 -27.89 -31.11 -29.63
CA GLY A 51 -28.42 -31.50 -28.32
C GLY A 51 -28.89 -30.25 -27.55
N SER A 52 -30.15 -30.26 -27.11
CA SER A 52 -30.83 -29.21 -26.33
C SER A 52 -30.32 -29.14 -24.87
N PRO A 53 -30.61 -28.05 -24.12
CA PRO A 53 -29.91 -27.74 -22.88
C PRO A 53 -30.56 -28.41 -21.66
N GLU A 54 -29.76 -29.13 -20.87
CA GLU A 54 -30.12 -29.51 -19.50
C GLU A 54 -29.60 -28.44 -18.55
N LYS A 55 -30.54 -27.82 -17.82
CA LYS A 55 -30.27 -26.88 -16.73
C LYS A 55 -29.99 -27.71 -15.48
N HIS A 56 -28.75 -27.65 -14.99
CA HIS A 56 -28.43 -28.04 -13.62
C HIS A 56 -28.43 -26.78 -12.76
N ASP A 57 -29.56 -26.57 -12.08
CA ASP A 57 -29.70 -25.59 -11.01
C ASP A 57 -29.08 -26.19 -9.74
N ASP A 58 -27.76 -26.04 -9.58
CA ASP A 58 -27.07 -26.34 -8.33
C ASP A 58 -27.06 -25.08 -7.44
N ASP A 59 -28.23 -24.72 -6.91
CA ASP A 59 -28.37 -23.72 -5.86
C ASP A 59 -27.81 -24.28 -4.53
N LEU A 60 -26.49 -24.14 -4.33
CA LEU A 60 -25.88 -24.21 -3.01
C LEU A 60 -26.21 -22.93 -2.25
N ILE A 61 -27.35 -22.91 -1.57
CA ILE A 61 -27.72 -21.85 -0.63
C ILE A 61 -26.72 -21.88 0.55
N LEU A 62 -25.75 -20.95 0.53
CA LEU A 62 -24.90 -20.64 1.67
C LEU A 62 -25.69 -19.74 2.64
N ASP A 63 -26.29 -20.37 3.65
CA ASP A 63 -26.97 -19.68 4.75
C ASP A 63 -26.01 -18.70 5.45
N GLY A 64 -26.31 -17.40 5.36
CA GLY A 64 -25.71 -16.36 6.21
C GLY A 64 -24.64 -15.46 5.59
N ALA A 65 -24.32 -15.60 4.30
CA ALA A 65 -23.49 -14.61 3.61
C ALA A 65 -24.35 -13.40 3.21
N SER A 66 -23.91 -12.18 3.54
CA SER A 66 -24.50 -10.98 2.95
C SER A 66 -24.16 -10.93 1.46
N GLU A 67 -24.99 -10.31 0.60
CA GLU A 67 -24.65 -10.14 -0.82
C GLU A 67 -23.27 -9.47 -1.02
N SER A 68 -22.84 -8.64 -0.07
CA SER A 68 -21.51 -8.04 -0.05
C SER A 68 -20.37 -9.04 0.13
N ASP A 69 -20.59 -10.17 0.81
CA ASP A 69 -19.55 -11.18 1.04
C ASP A 69 -19.26 -11.99 -0.24
N LEU A 70 -20.26 -12.13 -1.12
CA LEU A 70 -20.14 -12.88 -2.39
C LEU A 70 -19.31 -12.15 -3.46
N PHE A 71 -19.02 -10.86 -3.27
CA PHE A 71 -18.23 -10.04 -4.20
C PHE A 71 -17.00 -9.39 -3.54
N SER A 72 -16.69 -9.75 -2.29
CA SER A 72 -15.53 -9.21 -1.60
C SER A 72 -14.26 -10.01 -1.94
N HIS A 73 -13.16 -9.30 -2.12
CA HIS A 73 -11.86 -9.93 -2.38
C HIS A 73 -11.00 -9.85 -1.11
N PRO A 74 -10.91 -10.94 -0.32
CA PRO A 74 -10.16 -10.93 0.93
C PRO A 74 -8.66 -10.78 0.69
N LEU A 75 -8.00 -10.03 1.56
CA LEU A 75 -6.54 -9.89 1.61
C LEU A 75 -5.92 -11.05 2.39
N GLU A 76 -4.65 -11.36 2.11
CA GLU A 76 -3.89 -12.39 2.84
C GLU A 76 -3.76 -12.07 4.35
N TYR A 77 -3.66 -10.77 4.68
CA TYR A 77 -3.63 -10.28 6.05
C TYR A 77 -4.65 -9.16 6.21
N ALA A 78 -5.20 -9.03 7.41
CA ALA A 78 -5.88 -7.80 7.82
C ALA A 78 -4.84 -6.71 8.14
N TRP A 79 -5.20 -5.47 7.85
CA TRP A 79 -4.34 -4.30 8.00
C TRP A 79 -5.06 -3.21 8.80
N SER A 80 -4.29 -2.29 9.35
CA SER A 80 -4.74 -1.13 10.09
C SER A 80 -4.10 0.12 9.49
N PHE A 81 -4.92 1.14 9.23
CA PHE A 81 -4.48 2.45 8.78
C PHE A 81 -4.28 3.37 9.98
N TRP A 82 -3.12 4.03 10.06
CA TRP A 82 -2.80 4.97 11.12
C TRP A 82 -2.26 6.27 10.54
N VAL A 83 -2.52 7.35 11.27
CA VAL A 83 -1.99 8.67 10.97
C VAL A 83 -1.22 9.17 12.18
N ASN A 84 -0.03 9.73 11.95
CA ASN A 84 0.69 10.45 12.98
C ASN A 84 0.89 11.91 12.61
N ASP A 85 0.56 12.79 13.56
CA ASP A 85 0.69 14.23 13.42
C ASP A 85 2.09 14.71 13.84
N SER A 86 2.89 15.19 12.88
CA SER A 86 4.28 15.59 13.15
C SER A 86 4.44 16.83 14.04
N THR A 87 3.37 17.60 14.29
CA THR A 87 3.43 18.76 15.20
C THR A 87 3.16 18.39 16.67
N LYS A 88 2.73 17.16 16.94
CA LYS A 88 2.41 16.68 18.29
C LYS A 88 3.57 15.87 18.86
N ASP A 89 3.60 15.73 20.19
CA ASP A 89 4.48 14.78 20.86
C ASP A 89 4.21 13.36 20.34
N TRP A 90 5.27 12.64 19.98
CA TRP A 90 5.20 11.38 19.23
C TRP A 90 4.32 10.34 19.93
N LYS A 91 4.31 10.29 21.27
CA LYS A 91 3.49 9.36 22.06
C LYS A 91 1.99 9.59 21.90
N LYS A 92 1.59 10.82 21.56
CA LYS A 92 0.19 11.25 21.40
C LYS A 92 -0.16 11.56 19.95
N ALA A 93 0.83 11.56 19.07
CA ALA A 93 0.68 11.91 17.66
C ALA A 93 0.02 10.78 16.87
N LEU A 94 0.26 9.53 17.25
CA LEU A 94 -0.19 8.34 16.53
C LEU A 94 -1.65 8.02 16.85
N SER A 95 -2.48 7.99 15.81
CA SER A 95 -3.91 7.69 15.88
C SER A 95 -4.26 6.55 14.94
N HIS A 96 -4.95 5.53 15.46
CA HIS A 96 -5.61 4.52 14.64
C HIS A 96 -6.81 5.16 13.93
N VAL A 97 -6.99 4.85 12.65
CA VAL A 97 -8.12 5.36 11.86
C VAL A 97 -9.13 4.25 11.62
N CYS A 98 -8.69 3.10 11.11
CA CYS A 98 -9.55 1.98 10.77
C CYS A 98 -8.75 0.70 10.54
N ASP A 99 -9.45 -0.43 10.57
CA ASP A 99 -8.96 -1.71 10.06
C ASP A 99 -9.62 -2.03 8.73
N PHE A 100 -8.94 -2.83 7.90
CA PHE A 100 -9.47 -3.37 6.66
C PHE A 100 -8.87 -4.76 6.38
N SER A 101 -9.63 -5.58 5.69
CA SER A 101 -9.29 -6.97 5.36
C SER A 101 -9.68 -7.38 3.94
N THR A 102 -10.32 -6.49 3.16
CA THR A 102 -10.63 -6.72 1.75
C THR A 102 -10.03 -5.63 0.85
N ILE A 103 -9.95 -5.94 -0.45
CA ILE A 103 -9.51 -4.99 -1.49
C ILE A 103 -10.48 -3.81 -1.59
N GLU A 104 -11.78 -4.07 -1.45
CA GLU A 104 -12.84 -3.05 -1.51
C GLU A 104 -12.71 -2.07 -0.35
N GLU A 105 -12.49 -2.55 0.87
CA GLU A 105 -12.26 -1.72 2.04
C GLU A 105 -10.99 -0.87 1.87
N PHE A 106 -9.91 -1.48 1.37
CA PHE A 106 -8.68 -0.74 1.06
C PHE A 106 -8.94 0.42 0.09
N TRP A 107 -9.59 0.15 -1.03
CA TRP A 107 -9.89 1.19 -2.01
C TRP A 107 -10.85 2.24 -1.46
N ALA A 108 -11.88 1.84 -0.71
CA ALA A 108 -12.77 2.77 -0.04
C ALA A 108 -12.01 3.75 0.87
N LEU A 109 -10.98 3.29 1.58
CA LEU A 109 -10.10 4.17 2.35
C LEU A 109 -9.29 5.11 1.45
N PHE A 110 -8.66 4.57 0.41
CA PHE A 110 -7.81 5.35 -0.52
C PHE A 110 -8.57 6.40 -1.34
N PHE A 111 -9.88 6.22 -1.54
CA PHE A 111 -10.73 7.17 -2.25
C PHE A 111 -11.39 8.22 -1.35
N ASN A 112 -11.61 7.91 -0.08
CA ASN A 112 -12.35 8.79 0.84
C ASN A 112 -11.45 9.53 1.85
N LEU A 113 -10.22 9.08 2.06
CA LEU A 113 -9.26 9.75 2.93
C LEU A 113 -8.33 10.68 2.13
N CYS A 114 -7.89 11.77 2.78
CA CYS A 114 -6.81 12.60 2.23
C CYS A 114 -5.53 11.77 2.08
N GLY A 115 -4.89 11.89 0.92
CA GLY A 115 -3.62 11.23 0.65
C GLY A 115 -2.41 12.04 1.12
N PRO A 116 -1.21 11.47 1.03
CA PRO A 116 0.03 12.12 1.47
C PRO A 116 0.34 13.47 0.85
N SER A 117 -0.12 13.75 -0.37
CA SER A 117 0.10 15.06 -0.97
C SER A 117 -0.74 16.18 -0.34
N ASP A 118 -1.85 15.85 0.33
CA ASP A 118 -2.76 16.83 0.95
C ASP A 118 -2.20 17.43 2.23
N SER A 119 -1.26 16.76 2.89
CA SER A 119 -0.69 17.23 4.15
C SER A 119 0.78 16.89 4.29
N ARG A 120 1.60 17.91 4.51
CA ARG A 120 2.99 17.74 4.98
C ARG A 120 3.10 17.57 6.50
N ARG A 121 1.99 17.78 7.21
CA ARG A 121 1.90 17.65 8.68
C ARG A 121 1.64 16.21 9.10
N LEU A 122 0.71 15.56 8.41
CA LEU A 122 0.35 14.17 8.68
C LEU A 122 1.35 13.23 8.01
N ASN A 123 1.68 12.14 8.68
CA ASN A 123 2.37 11.02 8.07
C ASN A 123 1.50 9.77 8.19
N PHE A 124 1.63 8.91 7.20
CA PHE A 124 0.68 7.85 6.90
C PHE A 124 1.32 6.50 7.15
N ASN A 125 0.54 5.57 7.68
CA ASN A 125 1.00 4.25 8.07
C ASN A 125 -0.05 3.21 7.71
N VAL A 126 0.37 2.11 7.11
CA VAL A 126 -0.44 0.90 6.93
C VAL A 126 0.35 -0.25 7.50
N PHE A 127 -0.13 -0.86 8.57
CA PHE A 127 0.53 -1.95 9.26
C PHE A 127 -0.42 -3.13 9.42
N LYS A 128 0.09 -4.35 9.49
CA LYS A 128 -0.73 -5.53 9.77
C LYS A 128 -1.53 -5.32 11.04
N LYS A 129 -2.76 -5.80 11.05
CA LYS A 129 -3.66 -5.66 12.20
C LYS A 129 -3.01 -6.24 13.45
N GLY A 130 -3.04 -5.46 14.54
CA GLY A 130 -2.39 -5.80 15.81
C GLY A 130 -0.92 -5.41 15.91
N VAL A 131 -0.30 -4.91 14.83
CA VAL A 131 1.06 -4.35 14.86
C VAL A 131 0.98 -2.83 14.87
N ARG A 132 1.51 -2.20 15.91
CA ARG A 132 1.57 -0.75 16.00
C ARG A 132 2.77 -0.22 15.20
N PRO A 133 2.67 0.93 14.51
CA PRO A 133 3.77 1.56 13.77
C PRO A 133 4.80 2.23 14.68
N GLU A 134 5.28 1.51 15.68
CA GLU A 134 6.27 1.95 16.66
C GLU A 134 7.34 0.85 16.83
N TRP A 135 8.57 1.27 17.13
CA TRP A 135 9.70 0.32 17.18
C TRP A 135 9.71 -0.49 18.49
N GLU A 136 8.94 -0.04 19.48
CA GLU A 136 8.70 -0.68 20.76
C GLU A 136 7.78 -1.91 20.63
N ASP A 137 6.92 -1.94 19.59
CA ASP A 137 6.07 -3.09 19.28
C ASP A 137 6.92 -4.34 19.07
N GLU A 138 6.52 -5.47 19.67
CA GLU A 138 7.31 -6.69 19.64
C GLU A 138 7.57 -7.20 18.21
N ALA A 139 6.59 -7.04 17.31
CA ALA A 139 6.71 -7.47 15.92
C ALA A 139 7.76 -6.65 15.15
N ASN A 140 7.99 -5.39 15.55
CA ASN A 140 8.94 -4.48 14.90
C ASN A 140 10.32 -4.47 15.58
N GLY A 141 10.35 -4.56 16.91
CA GLY A 141 11.53 -4.27 17.72
C GLY A 141 12.66 -5.28 17.56
N LYS A 142 12.36 -6.46 17.01
CA LYS A 142 13.33 -7.52 16.74
C LYS A 142 13.96 -7.42 15.35
N ALA A 143 13.56 -6.52 14.45
CA ALA A 143 14.11 -6.46 13.09
C ALA A 143 14.41 -5.02 12.63
N GLY A 144 14.09 -4.67 11.39
CA GLY A 144 14.48 -3.43 10.76
C GLY A 144 13.54 -3.00 9.65
N ARG A 145 13.98 -2.02 8.88
CA ARG A 145 13.21 -1.44 7.79
C ARG A 145 14.10 -1.02 6.63
N TRP A 146 13.54 -1.09 5.43
CA TRP A 146 14.06 -0.38 4.27
C TRP A 146 13.61 1.08 4.35
N ASN A 147 14.54 2.02 4.38
CA ASN A 147 14.26 3.45 4.22
C ASN A 147 14.36 3.80 2.73
N ILE A 148 13.35 4.51 2.25
CA ILE A 148 13.25 5.02 0.88
C ILE A 148 13.25 6.54 0.98
N THR A 149 14.23 7.19 0.35
CA THR A 149 14.27 8.66 0.30
C THR A 149 14.41 9.12 -1.14
N THR A 150 13.45 9.88 -1.63
CA THR A 150 13.55 10.59 -2.91
C THR A 150 13.59 12.09 -2.65
N LEU A 151 14.46 12.79 -3.37
CA LEU A 151 14.60 14.26 -3.30
C LEU A 151 13.62 14.99 -4.23
N LEU A 152 12.66 14.26 -4.79
CA LEU A 152 11.55 14.74 -5.61
C LEU A 152 10.32 14.89 -4.69
N PRO A 153 9.99 16.10 -4.19
CA PRO A 153 8.93 16.31 -3.18
C PRO A 153 7.54 16.59 -3.79
N GLU A 154 7.38 16.34 -5.09
CA GLU A 154 6.14 16.54 -5.85
C GLU A 154 4.99 15.77 -5.18
N GLY A 155 3.82 16.42 -5.13
CA GLY A 155 2.67 15.83 -4.45
C GLY A 155 2.19 14.55 -5.13
N GLU A 156 2.04 14.61 -6.46
CA GLU A 156 1.59 13.47 -7.26
C GLU A 156 2.52 12.27 -7.12
N LEU A 157 3.85 12.50 -7.16
CA LEU A 157 4.83 11.46 -6.92
C LEU A 157 4.71 10.86 -5.51
N CYS A 158 4.43 11.70 -4.51
CA CYS A 158 4.23 11.25 -3.13
C CYS A 158 3.01 10.33 -2.97
N ASP A 159 1.90 10.66 -3.61
CA ASP A 159 0.71 9.81 -3.59
C ASP A 159 0.95 8.50 -4.35
N LEU A 160 1.67 8.57 -5.46
CA LEU A 160 2.02 7.40 -6.25
C LEU A 160 2.92 6.45 -5.44
N VAL A 161 4.03 6.94 -4.88
CA VAL A 161 4.93 6.12 -4.05
C VAL A 161 4.17 5.49 -2.88
N TRP A 162 3.22 6.22 -2.28
CA TRP A 162 2.38 5.68 -1.22
C TRP A 162 1.48 4.53 -1.70
N GLU A 163 0.79 4.73 -2.82
CA GLU A 163 -0.11 3.73 -3.41
C GLU A 163 0.66 2.47 -3.82
N GLU A 164 1.76 2.61 -4.56
CA GLU A 164 2.55 1.46 -5.03
C GLU A 164 3.14 0.65 -3.88
N LEU A 165 3.62 1.30 -2.80
CA LEU A 165 4.09 0.58 -1.62
C LEU A 165 2.95 -0.11 -0.87
N CYS A 166 1.78 0.51 -0.76
CA CYS A 166 0.64 -0.15 -0.12
C CYS A 166 0.17 -1.36 -0.93
N LEU A 167 0.06 -1.23 -2.25
CA LEU A 167 -0.31 -2.33 -3.16
C LEU A 167 0.71 -3.47 -3.11
N LEU A 168 2.01 -3.16 -3.07
CA LEU A 168 3.07 -4.15 -2.89
C LEU A 168 2.87 -4.99 -1.62
N LEU A 169 2.44 -4.35 -0.53
CA LEU A 169 2.27 -4.98 0.78
C LEU A 169 0.97 -5.80 0.86
N ILE A 170 -0.16 -5.22 0.50
CA ILE A 170 -1.48 -5.86 0.67
C ILE A 170 -1.76 -6.89 -0.43
N GLY A 171 -1.19 -6.69 -1.63
CA GLY A 171 -1.51 -7.49 -2.81
C GLY A 171 -1.03 -8.93 -2.72
N GLY A 172 -0.07 -9.23 -1.84
CA GLY A 172 0.44 -10.58 -1.53
C GLY A 172 1.24 -11.25 -2.66
N LYS A 173 0.80 -11.14 -3.92
CA LYS A 173 1.35 -11.85 -5.08
C LYS A 173 2.80 -11.48 -5.39
N THR A 174 3.15 -10.19 -5.36
CA THR A 174 4.49 -9.71 -5.73
C THR A 174 5.56 -10.12 -4.71
N LEU A 175 5.19 -10.15 -3.42
CA LEU A 175 6.08 -10.58 -2.34
C LEU A 175 6.01 -12.10 -2.10
N GLY A 176 4.90 -12.75 -2.44
CA GLY A 176 4.67 -14.18 -2.23
C GLY A 176 4.85 -14.56 -0.76
N SER A 177 5.67 -15.58 -0.50
CA SER A 177 5.98 -16.00 0.89
C SER A 177 6.69 -14.92 1.72
N LEU A 178 7.27 -13.90 1.09
CA LEU A 178 7.92 -12.79 1.80
C LEU A 178 6.91 -11.83 2.44
N THR A 179 5.62 -11.87 2.07
CA THR A 179 4.58 -11.02 2.67
C THR A 179 4.48 -11.24 4.18
N ALA A 180 4.68 -12.47 4.65
CA ALA A 180 4.73 -12.81 6.07
C ALA A 180 5.81 -12.01 6.84
N ASN A 181 6.90 -11.65 6.15
CA ASN A 181 8.06 -10.98 6.73
C ASN A 181 7.94 -9.45 6.77
N VAL A 182 6.90 -8.88 6.17
CA VAL A 182 6.62 -7.45 6.16
C VAL A 182 5.54 -7.13 7.18
N ASN A 183 5.76 -6.10 7.98
CA ASN A 183 4.81 -5.65 9.00
C ASN A 183 4.00 -4.44 8.56
N GLY A 184 4.58 -3.55 7.74
CA GLY A 184 3.89 -2.33 7.36
C GLY A 184 4.74 -1.35 6.57
N VAL A 185 4.08 -0.29 6.11
CA VAL A 185 4.66 0.84 5.40
C VAL A 185 4.36 2.13 6.13
N TYR A 186 5.33 3.03 6.13
CA TYR A 186 5.23 4.40 6.59
C TYR A 186 5.60 5.35 5.46
N LEU A 187 4.91 6.48 5.34
CA LEU A 187 5.27 7.55 4.42
C LEU A 187 5.08 8.93 5.03
N SER A 188 6.04 9.82 4.76
CA SER A 188 6.04 11.22 5.16
C SER A 188 6.52 12.11 4.04
N ARG A 189 5.70 13.10 3.68
CA ARG A 189 6.06 14.16 2.75
C ARG A 189 6.73 15.30 3.49
N LYS A 190 7.97 15.62 3.16
CA LYS A 190 8.72 16.78 3.69
C LYS A 190 8.77 17.91 2.68
N SER A 191 9.36 19.04 3.06
CA SER A 191 9.54 20.20 2.16
C SER A 191 10.41 19.85 0.95
N SER A 192 11.51 19.13 1.21
CA SER A 192 12.57 18.84 0.24
C SER A 192 12.66 17.37 -0.22
N CYS A 193 11.87 16.48 0.35
CA CYS A 193 11.93 15.05 0.03
C CYS A 193 10.65 14.32 0.41
N ILE A 194 10.49 13.12 -0.14
CA ILE A 194 9.57 12.11 0.36
C ILE A 194 10.40 11.08 1.14
N ARG A 195 9.96 10.74 2.34
CA ARG A 195 10.55 9.68 3.16
C ARG A 195 9.53 8.59 3.39
N ALA A 196 9.79 7.41 2.84
CA ALA A 196 9.00 6.21 3.09
C ALA A 196 9.85 5.13 3.77
N SER A 197 9.20 4.16 4.37
CA SER A 197 9.88 2.97 4.88
C SER A 197 8.99 1.75 4.92
N VAL A 198 9.53 0.60 4.57
CA VAL A 198 8.87 -0.71 4.70
C VAL A 198 9.50 -1.45 5.88
N TRP A 199 8.67 -1.74 6.88
CA TRP A 199 9.05 -2.36 8.15
C TRP A 199 8.89 -3.86 8.07
N MET A 200 9.84 -4.58 8.66
CA MET A 200 9.95 -6.03 8.53
C MET A 200 10.13 -6.67 9.91
N ASN A 201 9.80 -7.96 10.01
CA ASN A 201 10.02 -8.77 11.22
C ASN A 201 11.20 -9.75 11.10
N THR A 202 11.88 -9.79 9.95
CA THR A 202 13.04 -10.67 9.68
C THR A 202 14.36 -9.91 9.65
N LYS A 203 15.44 -10.59 10.04
CA LYS A 203 16.84 -10.17 9.80
C LYS A 203 17.56 -11.08 8.81
N ASN A 204 16.89 -12.10 8.27
CA ASN A 204 17.52 -13.02 7.34
C ASN A 204 17.98 -12.24 6.11
N LYS A 205 19.29 -12.22 5.87
CA LYS A 205 19.91 -11.43 4.80
C LYS A 205 19.28 -11.72 3.43
N ARG A 206 18.94 -12.98 3.14
CA ARG A 206 18.35 -13.38 1.85
C ARG A 206 16.97 -12.76 1.67
N GLU A 207 16.13 -12.83 2.70
CA GLU A 207 14.76 -12.29 2.69
C GLU A 207 14.77 -10.75 2.67
N VAL A 208 15.62 -10.13 3.50
CA VAL A 208 15.81 -8.67 3.54
C VAL A 208 16.18 -8.13 2.17
N LEU A 209 17.17 -8.73 1.51
CA LEU A 209 17.60 -8.30 0.18
C LEU A 209 16.55 -8.62 -0.90
N ALA A 210 15.81 -9.72 -0.79
CA ALA A 210 14.75 -10.05 -1.73
C ALA A 210 13.60 -9.04 -1.66
N ILE A 211 13.16 -8.67 -0.46
CA ILE A 211 12.15 -7.62 -0.25
C ILE A 211 12.66 -6.27 -0.76
N GLY A 212 13.92 -5.93 -0.48
CA GLY A 212 14.53 -4.70 -0.99
C GLY A 212 14.51 -4.62 -2.51
N ARG A 213 14.84 -5.71 -3.22
CA ARG A 213 14.76 -5.74 -4.69
C ARG A 213 13.33 -5.56 -5.20
N LYS A 214 12.34 -6.16 -4.54
CA LYS A 214 10.92 -5.95 -4.89
C LYS A 214 10.49 -4.50 -4.71
N ILE A 215 10.91 -3.85 -3.63
CA ILE A 215 10.68 -2.41 -3.43
C ILE A 215 11.35 -1.60 -4.54
N GLN A 216 12.60 -1.92 -4.90
CA GLN A 216 13.31 -1.23 -5.98
C GLN A 216 12.57 -1.37 -7.31
N GLU A 217 12.24 -2.60 -7.72
CA GLU A 217 11.49 -2.92 -8.95
C GLU A 217 10.19 -2.12 -9.01
N THR A 218 9.40 -2.14 -7.92
CA THR A 218 8.12 -1.39 -7.83
C THR A 218 8.29 0.12 -7.99
N LEU A 219 9.36 0.71 -7.47
CA LEU A 219 9.54 2.17 -7.51
C LEU A 219 10.29 2.66 -8.75
N LEU A 220 11.04 1.80 -9.42
CA LEU A 220 11.89 2.18 -10.56
C LEU A 220 11.08 2.74 -11.72
N ASP A 221 9.92 2.15 -12.01
CA ASP A 221 9.03 2.56 -13.11
C ASP A 221 8.44 3.97 -12.92
N HIS A 222 8.49 4.50 -11.70
CA HIS A 222 7.81 5.74 -11.35
C HIS A 222 8.74 6.85 -10.83
N VAL A 223 9.77 6.48 -10.06
CA VAL A 223 10.73 7.40 -9.46
C VAL A 223 12.05 7.41 -10.25
N GLY A 224 12.23 6.47 -11.20
CA GLY A 224 13.51 6.24 -11.86
C GLY A 224 14.60 5.92 -10.84
N GLN A 225 15.83 6.35 -11.10
CA GLN A 225 16.95 6.18 -10.17
C GLN A 225 17.04 7.29 -9.10
N HIS A 226 15.99 8.12 -8.97
CA HIS A 226 16.00 9.30 -8.09
C HIS A 226 15.56 8.97 -6.65
N PHE A 227 15.95 7.81 -6.13
CA PHE A 227 15.72 7.46 -4.73
C PHE A 227 16.87 6.64 -4.14
N GLN A 228 17.03 6.74 -2.83
CA GLN A 228 17.97 5.92 -2.06
C GLN A 228 17.18 4.85 -1.30
N LEU A 229 17.67 3.61 -1.37
CA LEU A 229 17.09 2.47 -0.67
C LEU A 229 18.11 1.87 0.32
N GLU A 230 17.85 2.05 1.61
CA GLU A 230 18.81 1.72 2.68
C GLU A 230 18.17 0.93 3.83
N PHE A 231 18.71 -0.26 4.13
CA PHE A 231 18.22 -1.09 5.22
C PHE A 231 18.91 -0.76 6.54
N VAL A 232 18.11 -0.55 7.59
CA VAL A 232 18.57 -0.24 8.95
C VAL A 232 17.77 -1.04 9.98
N LEU A 233 18.44 -1.57 11.02
CA LEU A 233 17.77 -2.20 12.17
C LEU A 233 17.18 -1.16 13.11
N HIS A 234 16.02 -1.44 13.70
CA HIS A 234 15.36 -0.53 14.65
C HIS A 234 16.19 -0.32 15.92
N LYS A 235 16.65 -1.41 16.53
CA LYS A 235 17.59 -1.38 17.64
C LYS A 235 19.01 -1.38 17.07
N ALA A 236 19.64 -0.22 16.99
CA ALA A 236 21.06 -0.14 16.71
C ALA A 236 21.83 -0.86 17.84
N GLN A 237 22.78 -1.74 17.48
CA GLN A 237 23.82 -2.11 18.45
C GLN A 237 24.60 -0.82 18.76
N LYS A 238 24.87 -0.61 20.05
CA LYS A 238 25.41 0.63 20.65
C LYS A 238 26.35 1.37 19.68
N ASN A 239 26.00 2.62 19.36
CA ASN A 239 26.81 3.63 18.66
C ASN A 239 26.97 3.64 17.13
N THR A 240 26.09 3.02 16.33
CA THR A 240 25.97 3.47 14.92
C THR A 240 24.63 3.05 14.30
N ARG A 241 23.90 4.00 13.69
CA ARG A 241 22.92 3.67 12.64
C ARG A 241 23.70 3.19 11.42
N LYS A 242 24.15 1.94 11.46
CA LYS A 242 24.89 1.33 10.36
C LYS A 242 23.87 0.94 9.29
N ILE A 243 23.94 1.59 8.14
CA ILE A 243 23.28 1.11 6.92
C ILE A 243 23.86 -0.28 6.66
N LEU A 244 23.01 -1.31 6.69
CA LEU A 244 23.45 -2.70 6.52
C LEU A 244 23.48 -3.10 5.07
N PHE A 245 22.50 -2.63 4.30
CA PHE A 245 22.36 -2.92 2.88
C PHE A 245 21.94 -1.64 2.17
N ARG A 246 22.53 -1.42 1.00
CA ARG A 246 22.09 -0.45 0.01
C ARG A 246 21.80 -1.22 -1.26
N ILE A 247 20.77 -0.79 -1.98
CA ILE A 247 20.49 -1.26 -3.33
C ILE A 247 20.67 -0.03 -4.23
N GLU A 248 21.55 -0.18 -5.22
CA GLU A 248 21.86 0.83 -6.25
C GLU A 248 20.98 0.61 -7.47
#